data_AF-A0A4Z2H1M1-F1
#
_entry.id   AF-A0A4Z2H1M1-F1
#
_cell.length_a   1.000
_cell.length_b   1.000
_cell.length_c   1.000
_cell.angle_alpha   90.00
_cell.angle_beta   90.00
_cell.angle_gamma   90.00
#
_symmetry.space_group_name_H-M   'P 1'
#
loop_
_entity.id
_entity.type
_entity.pdbx_description
1 polymer ?
#
loop_
_entity_poly.entity_id
_entity_poly.type
_entity_poly.pdbx_seq_one_letter_code
_entity_poly.pdbx_strand_id
1 'polypeptide(L)'
;MLQSNAELAVRDMLRDFARRRRQQTGSLEVESEDFMDDGTAIRLRVQINEEEGSAVFDFTGTGTEVWGNCNAPRAITLSALIYCLRCMVGEDIPLNQGCLAPVTIIIPPGSILQPSQNAAVVGGNVLTSQRVVDVIFRAFEVCSASQGCMNNISFGNESIGYYETVAGGAGAGPGWKGRSGVHSHMTNTRITDPEILEKRSDMSSNSSDRKLYFLCPVMMMMMMMMMMMMMMMMMMMMMMILICMLFRYPVVLEQFSLRPGSGGAGTYCGGDGVVRKLLFRNKVVLSVLTERRSTRPYGLHGGEDGASGLNLLHRADGRVLNLGAKTSVDLQPGDMFCLYTPGGGGYGGEEDTTSRPQTKQRRLNESFPERGSVFEYRMAQEGV
;
A
#
# COMPACT_ATOMS: atom_id res chain seq x y z
N MET A 1 -8.48 -6.77 -29.14
CA MET A 1 -8.50 -8.10 -28.49
C MET A 1 -8.15 -8.01 -27.01
N LEU A 2 -6.91 -7.72 -26.60
CA LEU A 2 -6.53 -7.67 -25.18
C LEU A 2 -7.30 -6.64 -24.33
N GLN A 3 -7.48 -5.41 -24.85
CA GLN A 3 -8.25 -4.36 -24.16
C GLN A 3 -9.75 -4.69 -24.10
N SER A 4 -10.30 -5.21 -25.20
CA SER A 4 -11.70 -5.62 -25.30
C SER A 4 -12.03 -6.76 -24.33
N ASN A 5 -11.11 -7.71 -24.13
CA ASN A 5 -11.30 -8.79 -23.16
C ASN A 5 -11.34 -8.26 -21.71
N ALA A 6 -10.45 -7.33 -21.38
CA ALA A 6 -10.45 -6.70 -20.05
C ALA A 6 -11.73 -5.87 -19.81
N GLU A 7 -12.22 -5.17 -20.83
CA GLU A 7 -13.49 -4.45 -20.77
C GLU A 7 -14.66 -5.40 -20.49
N LEU A 8 -14.79 -6.48 -21.27
CA LEU A 8 -15.88 -7.44 -21.12
C LEU A 8 -15.88 -8.10 -19.74
N ALA A 9 -14.71 -8.49 -19.25
CA ALA A 9 -14.59 -9.11 -17.93
C ALA A 9 -15.01 -8.14 -16.80
N VAL A 10 -14.67 -6.85 -16.90
CA VAL A 10 -15.15 -5.83 -15.95
C VAL A 10 -16.66 -5.63 -16.06
N ARG A 11 -17.21 -5.59 -17.28
CA ARG A 11 -18.67 -5.48 -17.48
C ARG A 11 -19.41 -6.63 -16.82
N ASP A 12 -18.95 -7.86 -17.02
CA ASP A 12 -19.59 -9.05 -16.46
C ASP A 12 -19.48 -9.08 -14.92
N MET A 13 -18.32 -8.70 -14.37
CA MET A 13 -18.15 -8.52 -12.94
C MET A 13 -19.14 -7.50 -12.35
N LEU A 14 -19.32 -6.34 -13.01
CA LEU A 14 -20.26 -5.30 -12.58
C LEU A 14 -21.72 -5.79 -12.64
N ARG A 15 -22.10 -6.53 -13.68
CA ARG A 15 -23.43 -7.15 -13.80
C ARG A 15 -23.70 -8.13 -12.68
N ASP A 16 -22.74 -9.01 -12.38
CA ASP A 16 -22.89 -10.02 -11.35
C ASP A 16 -22.91 -9.41 -9.95
N PHE A 17 -22.13 -8.35 -9.71
CA PHE A 17 -22.24 -7.57 -8.49
C PHE A 17 -23.62 -6.88 -8.37
N ALA A 18 -24.07 -6.19 -9.42
CA ALA A 18 -25.37 -5.52 -9.45
C ALA A 18 -26.54 -6.47 -9.17
N ARG A 19 -26.56 -7.64 -9.82
CA ARG A 19 -27.58 -8.68 -9.60
C ARG A 19 -27.64 -9.13 -8.14
N ARG A 20 -26.49 -9.46 -7.55
CA ARG A 20 -26.40 -9.87 -6.14
C ARG A 20 -26.86 -8.77 -5.21
N ARG A 21 -26.40 -7.54 -5.43
CA ARG A 21 -26.74 -6.38 -4.58
C ARG A 21 -28.22 -6.02 -4.66
N ARG A 22 -28.81 -6.06 -5.86
CA ARG A 22 -30.24 -5.84 -6.09
C ARG A 22 -31.10 -6.87 -5.36
N GLN A 23 -30.69 -8.13 -5.34
CA GLN A 23 -31.38 -9.19 -4.60
C GLN A 23 -31.30 -8.98 -3.08
N GLN A 24 -30.17 -8.48 -2.56
CA GLN A 24 -29.94 -8.29 -1.13
C GLN A 24 -30.56 -7.00 -0.57
N THR A 25 -30.47 -5.90 -1.31
CA THR A 25 -30.77 -4.54 -0.82
C THR A 25 -31.75 -3.77 -1.67
N GLY A 26 -32.06 -4.24 -2.89
CA GLY A 26 -32.86 -3.51 -3.88
C GLY A 26 -32.15 -2.32 -4.55
N SER A 27 -30.94 -1.96 -4.12
CA SER A 27 -30.17 -0.82 -4.65
C SER A 27 -29.12 -1.26 -5.67
N LEU A 28 -28.87 -0.41 -6.67
CA LEU A 28 -27.74 -0.50 -7.61
C LEU A 28 -26.66 0.55 -7.32
N GLU A 29 -26.75 1.17 -6.14
CA GLU A 29 -25.87 2.21 -5.67
C GLU A 29 -25.16 1.75 -4.40
N VAL A 30 -23.85 2.00 -4.34
CA VAL A 30 -23.03 1.77 -3.16
C VAL A 30 -22.20 3.00 -2.85
N GLU A 31 -21.94 3.24 -1.57
CA GLU A 31 -21.14 4.38 -1.12
C GLU A 31 -20.19 3.96 -0.02
N SER A 32 -19.10 4.70 0.11
CA SER A 32 -18.16 4.56 1.22
C SER A 32 -17.37 5.84 1.43
N GLU A 33 -16.88 6.01 2.64
CA GLU A 33 -15.90 7.03 2.97
C GLU A 33 -14.84 6.48 3.93
N ASP A 34 -13.67 7.10 3.87
CA ASP A 34 -12.59 6.89 4.82
C ASP A 34 -11.71 8.16 4.89
N PHE A 35 -10.88 8.28 5.92
CA PHE A 35 -10.19 9.52 6.26
C PHE A 35 -8.66 9.35 6.31
N MET A 36 -7.95 10.34 5.78
CA MET A 36 -6.52 10.51 6.04
C MET A 36 -6.30 10.92 7.50
N ASP A 37 -5.09 10.72 8.04
CA ASP A 37 -4.82 11.02 9.45
C ASP A 37 -4.97 12.51 9.81
N ASP A 38 -4.91 13.41 8.81
CA ASP A 38 -5.16 14.85 8.96
C ASP A 38 -6.66 15.23 8.92
N GLY A 39 -7.54 14.25 8.76
CA GLY A 39 -8.99 14.44 8.68
C GLY A 39 -9.53 14.65 7.27
N THR A 40 -8.68 14.68 6.23
CA THR A 40 -9.15 14.80 4.85
C THR A 40 -9.96 13.56 4.46
N ALA A 41 -11.22 13.76 4.09
CA ALA A 41 -12.10 12.69 3.64
C ALA A 41 -11.79 12.25 2.21
N ILE A 42 -11.82 10.94 1.96
CA ILE A 42 -11.94 10.35 0.63
C ILE A 42 -13.30 9.68 0.55
N ARG A 43 -14.12 10.12 -0.40
CA ARG A 43 -15.50 9.66 -0.58
C ARG A 43 -15.68 9.05 -1.94
N LEU A 44 -16.43 7.96 -1.99
CA LEU A 44 -16.79 7.30 -3.22
C LEU A 44 -18.26 6.92 -3.19
N ARG A 45 -18.98 7.35 -4.23
CA ARG A 45 -20.31 6.86 -4.59
C ARG A 45 -20.19 6.14 -5.92
N VAL A 46 -20.78 4.96 -6.02
CA VAL A 46 -20.80 4.16 -7.26
C VAL A 46 -22.23 3.86 -7.65
N GLN A 47 -22.61 4.26 -8.85
CA GLN A 47 -23.88 3.90 -9.47
C GLN A 47 -23.62 2.89 -10.58
N ILE A 48 -24.27 1.73 -10.51
CA ILE A 48 -24.03 0.62 -11.44
C ILE A 48 -25.23 0.46 -12.37
N ASN A 49 -24.98 0.36 -13.68
CA ASN A 49 -25.97 -0.01 -14.68
C ASN A 49 -25.87 -1.51 -14.97
N GLU A 50 -26.85 -2.26 -14.48
CA GLU A 50 -26.91 -3.73 -14.63
C GLU A 50 -27.05 -4.17 -16.10
N GLU A 51 -27.73 -3.41 -16.96
CA GLU A 51 -27.97 -3.81 -18.35
C GLU A 51 -26.69 -3.65 -19.19
N GLU A 52 -26.07 -2.47 -19.09
CA GLU A 52 -24.85 -2.14 -19.83
C GLU A 52 -23.59 -2.79 -19.24
N GLY A 53 -23.63 -3.17 -17.96
CA GLY A 53 -22.43 -3.53 -17.20
C GLY A 53 -21.48 -2.35 -17.04
N SER A 54 -22.01 -1.13 -16.95
CA SER A 54 -21.25 0.11 -16.79
C SER A 54 -21.42 0.65 -15.36
N ALA A 55 -20.50 1.51 -14.92
CA ALA A 55 -20.60 2.15 -13.61
C ALA A 55 -20.05 3.57 -13.60
N VAL A 56 -20.66 4.44 -12.78
CA VAL A 56 -20.17 5.79 -12.51
C VAL A 56 -19.52 5.78 -11.13
N PHE A 57 -18.21 6.01 -11.08
CA PHE A 57 -17.44 6.19 -9.85
C PHE A 57 -17.29 7.69 -9.59
N ASP A 58 -18.05 8.18 -8.62
CA ASP A 58 -18.13 9.59 -8.27
C ASP A 58 -17.40 9.85 -6.94
N PHE A 59 -16.29 10.59 -7.03
CA PHE A 59 -15.50 11.03 -5.89
C PHE A 59 -15.92 12.41 -5.35
N THR A 60 -17.08 12.93 -5.76
CA THR A 60 -17.65 14.18 -5.23
C THR A 60 -17.80 14.11 -3.71
N GLY A 61 -17.42 15.20 -3.03
CA GLY A 61 -17.36 15.28 -1.57
C GLY A 61 -16.04 14.82 -0.95
N THR A 62 -15.10 14.30 -1.75
CA THR A 62 -13.69 14.14 -1.35
C THR A 62 -13.07 15.50 -0.99
N GLY A 63 -12.22 15.54 0.03
CA GLY A 63 -11.58 16.74 0.54
C GLY A 63 -10.72 17.46 -0.50
N THR A 64 -10.51 18.76 -0.27
CA THR A 64 -9.67 19.60 -1.13
C THR A 64 -8.21 19.18 -1.09
N GLU A 65 -7.42 19.65 -2.05
CA GLU A 65 -5.97 19.55 -1.95
C GLU A 65 -5.47 20.13 -0.62
N VAL A 66 -4.40 19.53 -0.08
CA VAL A 66 -3.86 19.85 1.25
C VAL A 66 -2.52 20.56 1.13
N TRP A 67 -2.23 21.44 2.09
CA TRP A 67 -0.90 22.04 2.29
C TRP A 67 0.06 21.02 2.92
N GLY A 68 0.28 19.94 2.19
CA GLY A 68 1.06 18.78 2.57
C GLY A 68 1.41 17.97 1.33
N ASN A 69 1.96 16.79 1.51
CA ASN A 69 2.44 15.98 0.40
C ASN A 69 1.54 14.78 0.06
N CYS A 70 0.40 14.63 0.72
CA CYS A 70 -0.57 13.56 0.49
C CYS A 70 -1.47 13.78 -0.74
N ASN A 71 -1.23 14.81 -1.55
CA ASN A 71 -2.01 15.02 -2.76
C ASN A 71 -1.71 13.92 -3.80
N ALA A 72 -2.74 13.32 -4.37
CA ALA A 72 -2.65 12.28 -5.38
C ALA A 72 -3.07 12.83 -6.75
N PRO A 73 -2.17 12.89 -7.74
CA PRO A 73 -2.55 13.21 -9.11
C PRO A 73 -3.63 12.25 -9.62
N ARG A 74 -4.48 12.73 -10.53
CA ARG A 74 -5.55 11.92 -11.14
C ARG A 74 -5.08 10.54 -11.62
N ALA A 75 -3.87 10.45 -12.18
CA ALA A 75 -3.29 9.20 -12.64
C ALA A 75 -3.14 8.13 -11.53
N ILE A 76 -2.87 8.54 -10.29
CA ILE A 76 -2.77 7.63 -9.13
C ILE A 76 -4.15 7.04 -8.82
N THR A 77 -5.19 7.88 -8.78
CA THR A 77 -6.58 7.46 -8.54
C THR A 77 -7.04 6.46 -9.60
N LEU A 78 -6.76 6.74 -10.89
CA LEU A 78 -7.06 5.83 -11.99
C LEU A 78 -6.31 4.49 -11.84
N SER A 79 -5.05 4.52 -11.43
CA SER A 79 -4.25 3.30 -11.25
C SER A 79 -4.78 2.43 -10.10
N ALA A 80 -5.15 3.05 -8.98
CA ALA A 80 -5.78 2.36 -7.86
C ALA A 80 -7.12 1.72 -8.27
N LEU A 81 -7.91 2.43 -9.08
CA LEU A 81 -9.18 1.92 -9.58
C LEU A 81 -9.01 0.73 -10.54
N ILE A 82 -8.04 0.78 -11.46
CA ILE A 82 -7.68 -0.36 -12.32
C ILE A 82 -7.29 -1.58 -11.46
N TYR A 83 -6.45 -1.37 -10.43
CA TYR A 83 -6.06 -2.42 -9.50
C TYR A 83 -7.28 -3.05 -8.80
N CYS A 84 -8.19 -2.22 -8.29
CA CYS A 84 -9.38 -2.72 -7.60
C CYS A 84 -10.30 -3.54 -8.53
N LEU A 85 -10.59 -3.02 -9.72
CA LEU A 85 -11.39 -3.72 -10.72
C LEU A 85 -10.74 -5.06 -11.08
N ARG A 86 -9.41 -5.07 -11.28
CA ARG A 86 -8.67 -6.29 -11.59
C ARG A 86 -8.77 -7.35 -10.48
N CYS A 87 -8.76 -6.93 -9.22
CA CYS A 87 -8.93 -7.83 -8.08
C CYS A 87 -10.34 -8.43 -8.01
N MET A 88 -11.37 -7.69 -8.46
CA MET A 88 -12.76 -8.13 -8.41
C MET A 88 -13.20 -9.00 -9.59
N VAL A 89 -12.54 -8.89 -10.75
CA VAL A 89 -12.93 -9.61 -11.99
C VAL A 89 -12.87 -11.15 -11.86
N GLY A 90 -12.16 -11.72 -10.88
CA GLY A 90 -12.16 -13.16 -10.61
C GLY A 90 -11.51 -14.05 -11.68
N GLU A 91 -11.17 -13.49 -12.84
CA GLU A 91 -10.50 -14.17 -13.96
C GLU A 91 -9.10 -13.61 -14.21
N ASP A 92 -8.30 -14.34 -14.98
CA ASP A 92 -6.95 -13.93 -15.34
C ASP A 92 -6.95 -12.99 -16.55
N ILE A 93 -7.12 -11.69 -16.29
CA ILE A 93 -7.03 -10.65 -17.33
C ILE A 93 -5.72 -9.84 -17.21
N PRO A 94 -5.14 -9.39 -18.34
CA PRO A 94 -3.97 -8.50 -18.29
C PRO A 94 -4.35 -7.12 -17.77
N LEU A 95 -3.51 -6.53 -16.92
CA LEU A 95 -3.71 -5.17 -16.38
C LEU A 95 -3.56 -4.13 -17.49
N ASN A 96 -4.65 -3.51 -17.93
CA ASN A 96 -4.61 -2.47 -18.98
C ASN A 96 -5.81 -1.50 -18.90
N GLN A 97 -5.76 -0.43 -19.70
CA GLN A 97 -6.79 0.62 -19.74
C GLN A 97 -8.20 0.12 -20.14
N GLY A 98 -8.32 -1.05 -20.77
CA GLY A 98 -9.60 -1.68 -21.07
C GLY A 98 -10.46 -1.91 -19.83
N CYS A 99 -9.85 -2.09 -18.64
CA CYS A 99 -10.59 -2.18 -17.38
C CYS A 99 -11.41 -0.92 -17.06
N LEU A 100 -11.00 0.25 -17.58
CA LEU A 100 -11.69 1.52 -17.36
C LEU A 100 -12.73 1.86 -18.42
N ALA A 101 -12.75 1.16 -19.55
CA ALA A 101 -13.69 1.41 -20.63
C ALA A 101 -15.18 1.40 -20.21
N PRO A 102 -15.65 0.51 -19.31
CA PRO A 102 -17.04 0.52 -18.87
C PRO A 102 -17.28 1.46 -17.67
N VAL A 103 -16.28 2.23 -17.25
CA VAL A 103 -16.33 3.04 -16.04
C VAL A 103 -16.23 4.53 -16.35
N THR A 104 -17.24 5.30 -15.94
CA THR A 104 -17.17 6.77 -15.92
C THR A 104 -16.64 7.22 -14.58
N ILE A 105 -15.64 8.12 -14.58
CA ILE A 105 -14.92 8.52 -13.37
C ILE A 105 -15.04 10.03 -13.18
N ILE A 106 -15.66 10.44 -12.08
CA ILE A 106 -15.84 11.85 -11.69
C ILE A 106 -14.93 12.13 -10.51
N ILE A 107 -13.95 13.03 -10.70
CA ILE A 107 -13.05 13.50 -9.64
C ILE A 107 -13.13 15.02 -9.62
N PRO A 108 -13.52 15.65 -8.49
CA PRO A 108 -13.59 17.10 -8.40
C PRO A 108 -12.21 17.74 -8.62
N PRO A 109 -12.06 18.70 -9.55
CA PRO A 109 -10.83 19.48 -9.69
C PRO A 109 -10.50 20.24 -8.39
N GLY A 110 -9.23 20.27 -8.00
CA GLY A 110 -8.80 20.89 -6.74
C GLY A 110 -9.04 20.02 -5.49
N SER A 111 -9.51 18.78 -5.66
CA SER A 111 -9.54 17.78 -4.59
C SER A 111 -8.15 17.18 -4.33
N ILE A 112 -7.98 16.50 -3.20
CA ILE A 112 -6.76 15.72 -2.90
C ILE A 112 -6.48 14.64 -3.97
N LEU A 113 -7.48 14.23 -4.76
CA LEU A 113 -7.37 13.22 -5.83
C LEU A 113 -7.20 13.83 -7.24
N GLN A 114 -7.33 15.15 -7.38
CA GLN A 114 -7.02 15.90 -8.59
C GLN A 114 -6.52 17.31 -8.19
N PRO A 115 -5.33 17.38 -7.56
CA PRO A 115 -4.77 18.62 -7.06
C PRO A 115 -4.29 19.53 -8.20
N SER A 116 -3.97 20.77 -7.86
CA SER A 116 -3.30 21.72 -8.73
C SER A 116 -1.87 21.25 -9.07
N GLN A 117 -1.28 21.80 -10.14
CA GLN A 117 0.07 21.44 -10.58
C GLN A 117 1.17 21.81 -9.58
N ASN A 118 0.89 22.72 -8.65
CA ASN A 118 1.85 23.22 -7.66
C ASN A 118 1.82 22.42 -6.36
N ALA A 119 0.84 21.52 -6.19
CA ALA A 119 0.70 20.73 -4.98
C ALA A 119 1.84 19.70 -4.86
N ALA A 120 2.30 19.45 -3.63
CA ALA A 120 3.25 18.38 -3.36
C ALA A 120 2.54 17.02 -3.37
N VAL A 121 3.12 16.02 -4.06
CA VAL A 121 2.43 14.76 -4.41
C VAL A 121 3.12 13.47 -3.94
N VAL A 122 4.26 13.55 -3.26
CA VAL A 122 5.06 12.35 -2.93
C VAL A 122 4.29 11.33 -2.09
N GLY A 123 3.47 11.81 -1.16
CA GLY A 123 2.59 11.02 -0.29
C GLY A 123 1.35 10.49 -1.00
N GLY A 124 0.97 11.05 -2.15
CA GLY A 124 -0.19 10.60 -2.92
C GLY A 124 -0.08 9.15 -3.36
N ASN A 125 1.09 8.73 -3.86
CA ASN A 125 1.31 7.36 -4.32
C ASN A 125 1.43 6.35 -3.17
N VAL A 126 1.86 6.79 -1.99
CA VAL A 126 2.22 5.87 -0.89
C VAL A 126 1.18 5.83 0.23
N LEU A 127 0.32 6.85 0.35
CA LEU A 127 -0.65 6.94 1.43
C LEU A 127 -2.06 7.07 0.86
N THR A 128 -2.30 8.08 0.05
CA THR A 128 -3.64 8.40 -0.47
C THR A 128 -4.14 7.32 -1.44
N SER A 129 -3.25 6.72 -2.23
CA SER A 129 -3.58 5.59 -3.10
C SER A 129 -4.10 4.38 -2.33
N GLN A 130 -3.52 4.07 -1.16
CA GLN A 130 -4.00 3.00 -0.27
C GLN A 130 -5.42 3.32 0.20
N ARG A 131 -5.66 4.58 0.57
CA ARG A 131 -7.00 5.02 0.99
C ARG A 131 -8.03 4.97 -0.12
N VAL A 132 -7.65 5.27 -1.37
CA VAL A 132 -8.52 5.09 -2.55
C VAL A 132 -8.90 3.61 -2.74
N VAL A 133 -7.95 2.69 -2.58
CA VAL A 133 -8.22 1.25 -2.63
C VAL A 133 -9.18 0.84 -1.50
N ASP A 134 -8.92 1.32 -0.28
CA ASP A 134 -9.74 1.03 0.89
C ASP A 134 -11.21 1.46 0.68
N VAL A 135 -11.48 2.67 0.18
CA VAL A 135 -12.86 3.11 -0.09
C VAL A 135 -13.51 2.28 -1.21
N ILE A 136 -12.79 1.94 -2.28
CA ILE A 136 -13.35 1.11 -3.35
C ILE A 136 -13.70 -0.28 -2.81
N PHE A 137 -12.78 -0.96 -2.12
CA PHE A 137 -13.06 -2.28 -1.56
C PHE A 137 -14.12 -2.26 -0.46
N ARG A 138 -14.23 -1.17 0.30
CA ARG A 138 -15.32 -0.98 1.26
C ARG A 138 -16.67 -0.86 0.57
N ALA A 139 -16.79 -0.02 -0.46
CA ALA A 139 -18.04 0.17 -1.19
C ALA A 139 -18.55 -1.12 -1.84
N PHE A 140 -17.62 -1.94 -2.36
CA PHE A 140 -17.94 -3.24 -2.96
C PHE A 140 -17.92 -4.41 -1.95
N GLU A 141 -17.70 -4.14 -0.65
CA GLU A 141 -17.66 -5.13 0.43
C GLU A 141 -16.71 -6.32 0.13
N VAL A 142 -15.58 -6.05 -0.53
CA VAL A 142 -14.65 -7.09 -1.04
C VAL A 142 -13.88 -7.75 0.10
N CYS A 143 -13.30 -6.94 0.97
CA CYS A 143 -12.54 -7.37 2.14
C CYS A 143 -12.46 -6.24 3.18
N SER A 144 -12.07 -6.59 4.40
CA SER A 144 -11.70 -5.61 5.42
C SER A 144 -10.41 -4.87 5.03
N ALA A 145 -10.14 -3.73 5.66
CA ALA A 145 -8.99 -2.91 5.32
C ALA A 145 -7.67 -3.59 5.71
N SER A 146 -6.66 -3.50 4.85
CA SER A 146 -5.28 -3.81 5.24
C SER A 146 -4.69 -2.64 6.04
N GLN A 147 -3.40 -2.71 6.34
CA GLN A 147 -2.66 -1.65 7.06
C GLN A 147 -2.80 -0.22 6.48
N GLY A 148 -3.34 -0.06 5.26
CA GLY A 148 -3.71 1.24 4.67
C GLY A 148 -2.56 2.22 4.49
N CYS A 149 -1.32 1.73 4.50
CA CYS A 149 -0.10 2.52 4.52
C CYS A 149 1.09 1.69 4.04
N MET A 150 2.02 2.29 3.30
CA MET A 150 3.29 1.65 2.94
C MET A 150 4.36 1.69 4.06
N ASN A 151 4.08 2.43 5.14
CA ASN A 151 4.97 2.79 6.24
C ASN A 151 6.38 3.17 5.74
N ASN A 152 6.47 4.28 5.03
CA ASN A 152 7.73 4.74 4.47
C ASN A 152 8.62 5.33 5.56
N ILE A 153 9.83 4.80 5.65
CA ILE A 153 10.90 5.35 6.47
C ILE A 153 12.04 5.71 5.54
N SER A 154 12.52 6.95 5.64
CA SER A 154 13.82 7.32 5.09
C SER A 154 14.68 7.99 6.13
N PHE A 155 15.99 7.79 6.03
CA PHE A 155 16.93 8.51 6.85
C PHE A 155 18.23 8.73 6.10
N GLY A 156 18.93 9.79 6.45
CA GLY A 156 20.17 10.12 5.76
C GLY A 156 20.84 11.39 6.27
N ASN A 157 21.95 11.71 5.63
CA ASN A 157 22.65 12.97 5.78
C ASN A 157 23.21 13.36 4.39
N GLU A 158 24.13 14.32 4.34
CA GLU A 158 24.73 14.81 3.08
C GLU A 158 25.44 13.71 2.26
N SER A 159 25.83 12.60 2.89
CA SER A 159 26.64 11.54 2.28
C SER A 159 25.90 10.22 2.05
N ILE A 160 24.80 9.97 2.78
CA ILE A 160 24.06 8.71 2.75
C ILE A 160 22.56 8.95 2.75
N GLY A 161 21.81 8.09 2.06
CA GLY A 161 20.36 8.08 2.08
C GLY A 161 19.84 6.64 2.06
N TYR A 162 18.97 6.33 2.99
CA TYR A 162 18.23 5.07 3.07
C TYR A 162 16.73 5.34 2.91
N TYR A 163 16.03 4.43 2.25
CA TYR A 163 14.58 4.44 2.15
C TYR A 163 14.06 3.02 2.10
N GLU A 164 13.00 2.77 2.86
CA GLU A 164 12.33 1.49 2.95
C GLU A 164 10.82 1.69 3.16
N THR A 165 10.04 0.74 2.65
CA THR A 165 8.62 0.58 2.96
C THR A 165 8.45 -0.61 3.90
N VAL A 166 7.78 -0.43 5.04
CA VAL A 166 7.60 -1.50 6.03
C VAL A 166 6.20 -2.11 5.95
N ALA A 167 6.17 -3.45 5.92
CA ALA A 167 4.95 -4.24 5.86
C ALA A 167 4.10 -4.16 7.14
N GLY A 168 2.85 -4.63 7.06
CA GLY A 168 1.94 -4.69 8.20
C GLY A 168 0.87 -5.75 8.01
N GLY A 169 -0.27 -5.58 8.67
CA GLY A 169 -1.35 -6.54 8.58
C GLY A 169 -2.18 -6.41 7.31
N ALA A 170 -2.46 -7.52 6.62
CA ALA A 170 -3.46 -7.56 5.56
C ALA A 170 -4.86 -7.76 6.14
N GLY A 171 -5.88 -7.21 5.47
CA GLY A 171 -7.28 -7.41 5.85
C GLY A 171 -7.76 -8.84 5.62
N ALA A 172 -8.65 -9.31 6.48
CA ALA A 172 -9.41 -10.54 6.28
C ALA A 172 -10.55 -10.36 5.25
N GLY A 173 -11.06 -11.46 4.71
CA GLY A 173 -12.18 -11.43 3.78
C GLY A 173 -13.01 -12.72 3.78
N PRO A 174 -13.98 -12.85 2.87
CA PRO A 174 -14.92 -13.98 2.84
C PRO A 174 -14.20 -15.31 2.56
N GLY A 175 -13.82 -16.00 3.64
CA GLY A 175 -13.17 -17.32 3.57
C GLY A 175 -11.69 -17.34 3.94
N TRP A 176 -11.06 -16.20 4.26
CA TRP A 176 -9.63 -16.16 4.57
C TRP A 176 -9.26 -15.19 5.70
N LYS A 177 -8.25 -15.58 6.47
CA LYS A 177 -7.59 -14.73 7.47
C LYS A 177 -6.61 -13.78 6.79
N GLY A 178 -6.47 -12.58 7.33
CA GLY A 178 -5.45 -11.63 6.92
C GLY A 178 -4.05 -12.16 7.21
N ARG A 179 -3.11 -11.93 6.28
CA ARG A 179 -1.70 -12.33 6.45
C ARG A 179 -0.95 -11.27 7.25
N SER A 180 -0.18 -11.70 8.25
CA SER A 180 0.66 -10.83 9.07
C SER A 180 1.96 -10.44 8.37
N GLY A 181 2.40 -9.19 8.57
CA GLY A 181 3.70 -8.70 8.13
C GLY A 181 3.95 -8.75 6.62
N VAL A 182 2.93 -8.46 5.80
CA VAL A 182 3.05 -8.41 4.34
C VAL A 182 2.73 -7.02 3.78
N HIS A 183 3.35 -6.69 2.65
CA HIS A 183 2.91 -5.55 1.85
C HIS A 183 1.57 -5.89 1.19
N SER A 184 0.69 -4.91 1.10
CA SER A 184 -0.66 -5.09 0.57
C SER A 184 -1.02 -3.94 -0.35
N HIS A 185 -1.84 -4.25 -1.34
CA HIS A 185 -2.36 -3.33 -2.34
C HIS A 185 -1.26 -2.58 -3.10
N MET A 186 -1.10 -1.29 -2.83
CA MET A 186 -0.26 -0.39 -3.62
C MET A 186 1.25 -0.62 -3.41
N THR A 187 1.66 -1.64 -2.66
CA THR A 187 3.05 -1.98 -2.38
C THR A 187 3.33 -3.45 -2.59
N ASN A 188 4.47 -3.75 -3.21
CA ASN A 188 4.98 -5.11 -3.38
C ASN A 188 6.52 -5.08 -3.36
N THR A 189 7.09 -4.72 -2.21
CA THR A 189 8.54 -4.65 -2.03
C THR A 189 9.00 -5.83 -1.17
N ARG A 190 10.25 -6.23 -1.35
CA ARG A 190 10.90 -7.19 -0.46
C ARG A 190 11.63 -6.40 0.62
N ILE A 191 11.55 -6.90 1.85
CA ILE A 191 12.31 -6.34 2.96
C ILE A 191 13.82 -6.46 2.73
N THR A 192 14.58 -5.45 3.17
CA THR A 192 16.04 -5.53 3.23
C THR A 192 16.46 -6.45 4.36
N ASP A 193 17.37 -7.39 4.08
CA ASP A 193 17.91 -8.27 5.11
C ASP A 193 18.59 -7.47 6.22
N PRO A 194 18.31 -7.75 7.50
CA PRO A 194 18.91 -7.04 8.64
C PRO A 194 20.43 -7.01 8.58
N GLU A 195 21.05 -8.13 8.22
CA GLU A 195 22.51 -8.24 8.11
C GLU A 195 23.07 -7.30 7.03
N ILE A 196 22.36 -7.10 5.92
CA ILE A 196 22.75 -6.17 4.87
C ILE A 196 22.59 -4.72 5.31
N LEU A 197 21.51 -4.43 6.06
CA LEU A 197 21.28 -3.11 6.65
C LEU A 197 22.40 -2.74 7.65
N GLU A 198 22.86 -3.71 8.44
CA GLU A 198 23.88 -3.51 9.48
C GLU A 198 25.32 -3.74 9.00
N LYS A 199 25.53 -4.29 7.80
CA LYS A 199 26.83 -4.82 7.39
C LYS A 199 27.91 -3.73 7.44
N ARG A 200 28.90 -3.99 8.28
CA ARG A 200 30.12 -3.19 8.39
C ARG A 200 31.16 -3.77 7.44
N SER A 201 31.30 -3.23 6.24
CA SER A 201 32.49 -3.52 5.44
C SER A 201 33.66 -2.72 6.00
N ASP A 202 34.72 -3.39 6.46
CA ASP A 202 35.99 -2.76 6.80
C ASP A 202 36.61 -2.14 5.55
N MET A 203 36.94 -0.86 5.63
CA MET A 203 37.85 -0.23 4.68
C MET A 203 39.16 -0.03 5.41
N SER A 204 39.97 -1.09 5.45
CA SER A 204 41.40 -0.95 5.62
C SER A 204 42.05 -0.97 4.23
N SER A 205 42.76 0.12 3.93
CA SER A 205 43.69 0.34 2.81
C SER A 205 43.14 0.79 1.44
N ASN A 206 43.61 1.98 1.04
CA ASN A 206 43.89 2.49 -0.31
C ASN A 206 43.18 1.88 -1.52
N SER A 207 42.46 2.72 -2.27
CA SER A 207 42.76 2.93 -3.70
C SER A 207 41.93 4.08 -4.27
N SER A 208 42.64 5.07 -4.80
CA SER A 208 42.18 5.95 -5.86
C SER A 208 41.68 5.09 -7.02
N ASP A 209 40.40 5.20 -7.38
CA ASP A 209 39.88 5.14 -8.75
C ASP A 209 38.39 4.80 -8.76
N ARG A 210 37.58 5.78 -9.16
CA ARG A 210 36.62 5.65 -10.27
C ARG A 210 35.82 6.94 -10.47
N LYS A 211 36.22 7.69 -11.50
CA LYS A 211 35.35 8.65 -12.20
C LYS A 211 34.38 7.84 -13.07
N LEU A 212 33.09 8.17 -13.10
CA LEU A 212 32.22 7.82 -14.22
C LEU A 212 31.31 9.01 -14.57
N TYR A 213 31.55 9.57 -15.75
CA TYR A 213 30.68 10.49 -16.47
C TYR A 213 29.68 9.70 -17.32
N PHE A 214 28.51 10.25 -17.66
CA PHE A 214 27.98 10.34 -19.05
C PHE A 214 26.67 11.16 -19.14
N LEU A 215 26.41 11.71 -20.33
CA LEU A 215 25.54 12.84 -20.72
C LEU A 215 24.56 12.44 -21.87
N CYS A 216 23.30 12.95 -21.85
CA CYS A 216 22.41 13.42 -22.97
C CYS A 216 21.66 12.42 -23.95
N PRO A 217 20.63 12.82 -24.77
CA PRO A 217 19.25 13.30 -24.45
C PRO A 217 18.05 12.75 -25.31
N VAL A 218 16.81 12.89 -24.80
CA VAL A 218 15.48 13.20 -25.44
C VAL A 218 15.11 12.66 -26.83
N MET A 219 14.31 11.56 -26.93
CA MET A 219 13.29 11.37 -28.01
C MET A 219 12.27 10.20 -27.81
N MET A 220 12.06 9.68 -26.59
CA MET A 220 11.16 8.52 -26.35
C MET A 220 10.12 8.80 -25.25
N MET A 221 9.49 9.99 -25.33
CA MET A 221 8.97 10.70 -24.14
C MET A 221 7.45 10.67 -23.92
N MET A 222 6.66 9.86 -24.65
CA MET A 222 5.17 9.91 -24.50
C MET A 222 4.47 8.58 -24.18
N MET A 223 5.01 7.41 -24.54
CA MET A 223 4.45 6.11 -24.08
C MET A 223 5.19 5.51 -22.88
N MET A 224 6.34 6.07 -22.51
CA MET A 224 7.14 5.64 -21.35
C MET A 224 6.68 6.24 -20.02
N MET A 225 5.83 7.28 -19.96
CA MET A 225 5.56 8.00 -18.70
C MET A 225 4.80 7.20 -17.63
N MET A 226 3.89 6.29 -18.01
CA MET A 226 3.20 5.43 -17.01
C MET A 226 4.09 4.30 -16.49
N MET A 227 4.90 3.68 -17.36
CA MET A 227 5.90 2.70 -16.93
C MET A 227 7.06 3.38 -16.19
N MET A 228 7.49 4.60 -16.58
CA MET A 228 8.57 5.37 -15.94
C MET A 228 8.24 5.82 -14.53
N MET A 229 6.99 5.94 -14.07
CA MET A 229 6.75 6.28 -12.66
C MET A 229 7.02 5.08 -11.74
N MET A 230 6.55 3.89 -12.12
CA MET A 230 6.91 2.64 -11.45
C MET A 230 8.38 2.29 -11.65
N MET A 231 8.93 2.49 -12.86
CA MET A 231 10.35 2.31 -13.16
C MET A 231 11.24 3.41 -12.59
N MET A 232 10.79 4.63 -12.30
CA MET A 232 11.59 5.66 -11.61
C MET A 232 11.65 5.36 -10.13
N MET A 233 10.55 4.92 -9.51
CA MET A 233 10.63 4.38 -8.16
C MET A 233 11.53 3.14 -8.14
N MET A 234 11.37 2.18 -9.06
CA MET A 234 12.26 1.01 -9.15
C MET A 234 13.69 1.34 -9.57
N MET A 235 13.96 2.36 -10.40
CA MET A 235 15.30 2.77 -10.84
C MET A 235 15.98 3.62 -9.78
N MET A 236 15.27 4.50 -9.08
CA MET A 236 15.79 5.17 -7.88
C MET A 236 16.08 4.12 -6.81
N MET A 237 15.22 3.11 -6.65
CA MET A 237 15.44 1.98 -5.75
C MET A 237 16.59 1.07 -6.23
N MET A 238 16.77 0.83 -7.53
CA MET A 238 17.89 0.05 -8.10
C MET A 238 19.23 0.79 -8.04
N MET A 239 19.25 2.11 -8.32
CA MET A 239 20.43 2.95 -8.09
C MET A 239 20.76 3.03 -6.60
N MET A 240 19.75 3.14 -5.73
CA MET A 240 19.94 3.01 -4.29
C MET A 240 20.41 1.62 -3.88
N ILE A 241 19.97 0.52 -4.50
CA ILE A 241 20.43 -0.84 -4.16
C ILE A 241 21.92 -0.99 -4.53
N LEU A 242 22.34 -0.45 -5.68
CA LEU A 242 23.75 -0.47 -6.08
C LEU A 242 24.63 0.44 -5.18
N ILE A 243 24.08 1.53 -4.65
CA ILE A 243 24.74 2.41 -3.67
C ILE A 243 24.67 1.82 -2.23
N CYS A 244 23.58 1.16 -1.85
CA CYS A 244 23.38 0.48 -0.56
C CYS A 244 24.42 -0.63 -0.36
N MET A 245 24.79 -1.35 -1.42
CA MET A 245 25.79 -2.41 -1.35
C MET A 245 27.22 -1.89 -1.09
N LEU A 246 27.47 -0.59 -1.22
CA LEU A 246 28.79 0.02 -1.05
C LEU A 246 28.90 0.93 0.19
N PHE A 247 27.78 1.31 0.82
CA PHE A 247 27.76 2.30 1.90
C PHE A 247 27.20 1.79 3.22
N ARG A 248 27.87 2.18 4.30
CA ARG A 248 27.52 1.82 5.69
C ARG A 248 26.29 2.61 6.13
N TYR A 249 25.23 1.95 6.57
CA TYR A 249 24.14 2.62 7.26
C TYR A 249 24.44 2.70 8.76
N PRO A 250 24.37 3.88 9.39
CA PRO A 250 24.70 4.06 10.81
C PRO A 250 23.49 3.69 11.68
N VAL A 251 22.95 2.50 11.47
CA VAL A 251 21.75 2.00 12.14
C VAL A 251 21.95 0.55 12.57
N VAL A 252 21.39 0.20 13.71
CA VAL A 252 21.28 -1.17 14.21
C VAL A 252 19.79 -1.49 14.36
N LEU A 253 19.37 -2.63 13.80
CA LEU A 253 18.01 -3.13 13.91
C LEU A 253 17.89 -3.96 15.19
N GLU A 254 17.50 -3.32 16.28
CA GLU A 254 17.41 -3.96 17.59
C GLU A 254 16.25 -4.96 17.68
N GLN A 255 15.14 -4.66 16.99
CA GLN A 255 13.99 -5.54 16.94
C GLN A 255 13.33 -5.47 15.58
N PHE A 256 13.02 -6.65 15.05
CA PHE A 256 12.11 -6.80 13.93
C PHE A 256 11.26 -8.06 14.13
N SER A 257 9.99 -7.86 14.48
CA SER A 257 9.07 -8.94 14.81
C SER A 257 7.66 -8.62 14.36
N LEU A 258 6.77 -9.61 14.34
CA LEU A 258 5.33 -9.32 14.29
C LEU A 258 4.91 -8.52 15.52
N ARG A 259 3.76 -7.84 15.42
CA ARG A 259 3.08 -7.12 16.50
C ARG A 259 1.83 -7.91 16.90
N PRO A 260 1.93 -8.89 17.82
CA PRO A 260 0.82 -9.79 18.12
C PRO A 260 -0.40 -9.05 18.64
N GLY A 261 -1.59 -9.47 18.20
CA GLY A 261 -2.86 -8.90 18.64
C GLY A 261 -3.14 -7.51 18.07
N SER A 262 -2.49 -7.15 16.96
CA SER A 262 -2.79 -5.92 16.24
C SER A 262 -3.78 -6.11 15.10
N GLY A 263 -3.97 -7.34 14.60
CA GLY A 263 -5.05 -7.67 13.68
C GLY A 263 -6.43 -7.63 14.36
N GLY A 264 -7.43 -7.13 13.65
CA GLY A 264 -8.81 -7.08 14.12
C GLY A 264 -9.43 -8.46 14.26
N ALA A 265 -10.24 -8.66 15.30
CA ALA A 265 -10.95 -9.91 15.54
C ALA A 265 -12.12 -10.12 14.56
N GLY A 266 -12.58 -11.36 14.45
CA GLY A 266 -13.70 -11.74 13.61
C GLY A 266 -13.65 -13.23 13.30
N THR A 267 -14.68 -13.76 12.63
CA THR A 267 -14.68 -15.15 12.12
C THR A 267 -13.40 -15.46 11.34
N TYR A 268 -12.95 -14.49 10.55
CA TYR A 268 -11.60 -14.44 10.02
C TYR A 268 -10.87 -13.22 10.57
N CYS A 269 -9.80 -13.46 11.33
CA CYS A 269 -8.99 -12.40 11.92
C CYS A 269 -8.13 -11.68 10.87
N GLY A 270 -7.93 -10.38 11.06
CA GLY A 270 -6.96 -9.59 10.31
C GLY A 270 -5.51 -10.00 10.61
N GLY A 271 -4.60 -9.66 9.73
CA GLY A 271 -3.17 -9.91 9.92
C GLY A 271 -2.57 -8.98 10.96
N ASP A 272 -1.55 -9.45 11.68
CA ASP A 272 -0.77 -8.61 12.58
C ASP A 272 0.20 -7.72 11.81
N GLY A 273 0.39 -6.51 12.33
CA GLY A 273 1.45 -5.59 11.93
C GLY A 273 2.83 -6.06 12.36
N VAL A 274 3.78 -5.14 12.31
CA VAL A 274 5.21 -5.34 12.56
C VAL A 274 5.70 -4.33 13.59
N VAL A 275 6.62 -4.77 14.45
CA VAL A 275 7.44 -3.90 15.29
C VAL A 275 8.84 -3.82 14.70
N ARG A 276 9.33 -2.59 14.50
CA ARG A 276 10.70 -2.33 14.03
C ARG A 276 11.37 -1.28 14.91
N LYS A 277 12.53 -1.60 15.47
CA LYS A 277 13.31 -0.69 16.32
C LYS A 277 14.69 -0.44 15.71
N LEU A 278 14.95 0.81 15.36
CA LEU A 278 16.17 1.26 14.68
C LEU A 278 16.96 2.17 15.61
N LEU A 279 18.10 1.70 16.09
CA LEU A 279 19.05 2.45 16.90
C LEU A 279 20.06 3.16 16.00
N PHE A 280 20.11 4.49 16.06
CA PHE A 280 20.98 5.29 15.21
C PHE A 280 22.33 5.54 15.87
N ARG A 281 23.41 5.42 15.09
CA ARG A 281 24.80 5.56 15.54
C ARG A 281 25.46 6.87 15.12
N ASN A 282 24.91 7.54 14.12
CA ASN A 282 25.39 8.84 13.62
C ASN A 282 24.25 9.84 13.60
N LYS A 283 24.61 11.13 13.53
CA LYS A 283 23.64 12.19 13.26
C LYS A 283 23.06 12.01 11.85
N VAL A 284 21.75 11.86 11.78
CA VAL A 284 20.96 11.73 10.54
C VAL A 284 19.63 12.44 10.68
N VAL A 285 19.02 12.81 9.56
CA VAL A 285 17.63 13.24 9.53
C VAL A 285 16.77 12.02 9.22
N LEU A 286 15.81 11.72 10.09
CA LEU A 286 14.78 10.71 9.85
C LEU A 286 13.54 11.41 9.28
N SER A 287 13.01 10.90 8.18
CA SER A 287 11.72 11.26 7.62
C SER A 287 10.79 10.05 7.69
N VAL A 288 9.62 10.29 8.29
CA VAL A 288 8.58 9.29 8.50
C VAL A 288 7.38 9.72 7.68
N LEU A 289 6.93 8.86 6.77
CA LEU A 289 5.76 9.10 5.93
C LEU A 289 4.81 7.91 6.09
N THR A 290 3.93 8.01 7.08
CA THR A 290 2.97 6.96 7.45
C THR A 290 1.53 7.49 7.59
N GLU A 291 0.58 6.57 7.75
CA GLU A 291 -0.87 6.77 7.89
C GLU A 291 -1.46 5.76 8.89
N ARG A 292 -2.75 5.87 9.21
CA ARG A 292 -3.46 5.00 10.17
C ARG A 292 -2.89 5.12 11.59
N ARG A 293 -2.57 6.34 12.00
CA ARG A 293 -2.14 6.70 13.37
C ARG A 293 -3.28 7.34 14.17
N SER A 294 -4.17 8.08 13.51
CA SER A 294 -5.42 8.58 14.10
C SER A 294 -6.64 7.78 13.65
N THR A 295 -6.55 7.12 12.49
CA THR A 295 -7.59 6.22 11.95
C THR A 295 -7.19 4.75 12.04
N ARG A 296 -8.15 3.85 12.27
CA ARG A 296 -7.92 2.40 12.31
C ARG A 296 -8.28 1.75 10.98
N PRO A 297 -7.58 0.69 10.55
CA PRO A 297 -8.02 -0.17 9.44
C PRO A 297 -9.38 -0.80 9.76
N TYR A 298 -10.40 -0.56 8.93
CA TYR A 298 -11.77 -0.98 9.22
C TYR A 298 -11.95 -2.50 9.12
N GLY A 299 -12.76 -3.08 10.02
CA GLY A 299 -13.31 -4.43 9.88
C GLY A 299 -14.55 -4.46 8.96
N LEU A 300 -14.96 -5.65 8.52
CA LEU A 300 -16.10 -5.81 7.60
C LEU A 300 -17.06 -6.93 8.06
N HIS A 301 -18.36 -6.77 7.79
CA HIS A 301 -19.42 -7.72 8.17
C HIS A 301 -19.37 -8.17 9.65
N GLY A 302 -19.18 -7.22 10.57
CA GLY A 302 -19.11 -7.51 12.02
C GLY A 302 -17.73 -7.91 12.53
N GLY A 303 -16.71 -7.97 11.67
CA GLY A 303 -15.31 -8.03 12.12
C GLY A 303 -14.86 -6.71 12.75
N GLU A 304 -13.95 -6.79 13.72
CA GLU A 304 -13.39 -5.64 14.42
C GLU A 304 -12.29 -4.95 13.60
N ASP A 305 -12.06 -3.67 13.92
CA ASP A 305 -10.99 -2.89 13.32
C ASP A 305 -9.60 -3.38 13.75
N GLY A 306 -8.63 -3.24 12.84
CA GLY A 306 -7.23 -3.43 13.15
C GLY A 306 -6.70 -2.34 14.09
N ALA A 307 -5.67 -2.66 14.86
CA ALA A 307 -5.00 -1.67 15.69
C ALA A 307 -4.28 -0.62 14.83
N SER A 308 -4.36 0.65 15.23
CA SER A 308 -3.60 1.73 14.62
C SER A 308 -2.09 1.50 14.76
N GLY A 309 -1.34 2.12 13.86
CA GLY A 309 0.12 2.19 13.98
C GLY A 309 0.55 3.18 15.05
N LEU A 310 1.84 3.19 15.36
CA LEU A 310 2.46 4.11 16.30
C LEU A 310 3.92 4.37 15.91
N ASN A 311 4.37 5.61 16.04
CA ASN A 311 5.75 6.01 15.76
C ASN A 311 6.32 6.67 17.02
N LEU A 312 7.29 6.01 17.67
CA LEU A 312 7.95 6.53 18.87
C LEU A 312 9.42 6.81 18.59
N LEU A 313 9.92 7.87 19.22
CA LEU A 313 11.33 8.21 19.24
C LEU A 313 11.82 8.24 20.68
N HIS A 314 12.70 7.31 21.00
CA HIS A 314 13.42 7.25 22.26
C HIS A 314 14.71 8.05 22.09
N ARG A 315 14.83 9.17 22.80
CA ARG A 315 16.05 9.97 22.82
C ARG A 315 17.10 9.31 23.71
N ALA A 316 18.37 9.52 23.40
CA ALA A 316 19.49 9.05 24.24
C ALA A 316 19.43 9.58 25.69
N ASP A 317 18.76 10.70 25.93
CA ASP A 317 18.52 11.28 27.27
C ASP A 317 17.34 10.66 28.03
N GLY A 318 16.68 9.63 27.46
CA GLY A 318 15.58 8.90 28.07
C GLY A 318 14.18 9.44 27.75
N ARG A 319 14.05 10.58 27.06
CA ARG A 319 12.73 11.09 26.63
C ARG A 319 12.11 10.20 25.56
N VAL A 320 10.79 10.01 25.62
CA VAL A 320 10.01 9.30 24.60
C VAL A 320 9.05 10.27 23.94
N LEU A 321 9.15 10.41 22.61
CA LEU A 321 8.36 11.33 21.81
C LEU A 321 7.46 10.52 20.86
N ASN A 322 6.18 10.85 20.81
CA ASN A 322 5.31 10.38 19.73
C ASN A 322 5.50 11.29 18.53
N LEU A 323 5.93 10.72 17.40
CA LEU A 323 6.26 11.47 16.19
C LEU A 323 5.05 11.76 15.29
N GLY A 324 3.88 11.20 15.61
CA GLY A 324 2.71 11.28 14.73
C GLY A 324 2.92 10.51 13.43
N ALA A 325 2.04 10.74 12.46
CA ALA A 325 2.02 10.00 11.20
C ALA A 325 3.12 10.43 10.22
N LYS A 326 3.39 11.74 10.16
CA LYS A 326 4.22 12.37 9.14
C LYS A 326 5.12 13.41 9.79
N THR A 327 6.43 13.22 9.73
CA THR A 327 7.38 14.18 10.31
C THR A 327 8.78 13.98 9.77
N SER A 328 9.60 15.03 9.91
CA SER A 328 11.05 14.98 9.74
C SER A 328 11.71 15.43 11.04
N VAL A 329 12.70 14.68 11.51
CA VAL A 329 13.34 14.93 12.80
C VAL A 329 14.83 14.62 12.74
N ASP A 330 15.64 15.50 13.32
CA ASP A 330 17.05 15.24 13.56
C ASP A 330 17.22 14.18 14.64
N LEU A 331 18.03 13.16 14.33
CA LEU A 331 18.43 12.11 15.25
C LEU A 331 19.87 12.32 15.66
N GLN A 332 20.14 12.06 16.94
CA GLN A 332 21.49 12.02 17.49
C GLN A 332 21.96 10.57 17.65
N PRO A 333 23.28 10.32 17.72
CA PRO A 333 23.80 9.02 18.12
C PRO A 333 23.19 8.54 19.44
N GLY A 334 22.68 7.31 19.45
CA GLY A 334 22.00 6.72 20.61
C GLY A 334 20.48 6.88 20.60
N ASP A 335 19.91 7.71 19.72
CA ASP A 335 18.47 7.78 19.54
C ASP A 335 17.93 6.51 18.88
N MET A 336 16.76 6.06 19.29
CA MET A 336 16.09 4.89 18.75
C MET A 336 14.69 5.24 18.23
N PHE A 337 14.44 4.94 16.96
CA PHE A 337 13.12 5.02 16.35
C PHE A 337 12.40 3.68 16.45
N CYS A 338 11.19 3.67 16.98
CA CYS A 338 10.34 2.50 17.08
C CYS A 338 9.09 2.70 16.20
N LEU A 339 8.99 1.93 15.13
CA LEU A 339 7.83 1.84 14.26
C LEU A 339 6.97 0.64 14.68
N TYR A 340 5.69 0.89 14.92
CA TYR A 340 4.65 -0.12 15.06
C TYR A 340 3.70 0.04 13.89
N THR A 341 3.70 -0.89 12.94
CA THR A 341 2.80 -0.80 11.79
C THR A 341 1.37 -1.21 12.16
N PRO A 342 0.37 -0.72 11.42
CA PRO A 342 -1.02 -1.09 11.65
C PRO A 342 -1.27 -2.58 11.37
N GLY A 343 -2.27 -3.15 12.04
CA GLY A 343 -2.82 -4.46 11.68
C GLY A 343 -3.77 -4.38 10.48
N GLY A 344 -4.38 -5.49 10.11
CA GLY A 344 -5.53 -5.53 9.20
C GLY A 344 -6.84 -5.65 9.96
N GLY A 345 -7.95 -5.23 9.37
CA GLY A 345 -9.29 -5.46 9.90
C GLY A 345 -9.69 -6.94 9.88
N GLY A 346 -10.63 -7.30 10.74
CA GLY A 346 -11.26 -8.62 10.77
C GLY A 346 -12.49 -8.70 9.86
N TYR A 347 -12.98 -9.92 9.63
CA TYR A 347 -14.16 -10.20 8.83
C TYR A 347 -15.10 -11.16 9.54
N GLY A 348 -16.40 -10.84 9.58
CA GLY A 348 -17.45 -11.66 10.20
C GLY A 348 -17.56 -11.48 11.71
N GLY A 349 -18.78 -11.46 12.25
CA GLY A 349 -19.05 -11.39 13.70
C GLY A 349 -19.10 -12.77 14.37
N GLU A 350 -19.02 -12.82 15.71
CA GLU A 350 -19.01 -14.08 16.49
C GLU A 350 -20.30 -14.91 16.35
N GLU A 351 -21.46 -14.28 16.04
CA GLU A 351 -22.76 -14.96 15.90
C GLU A 351 -22.89 -15.83 14.63
N ASP A 352 -22.06 -15.58 13.60
CA ASP A 352 -22.05 -16.36 12.34
C ASP A 352 -21.47 -17.78 12.49
N THR A 353 -20.98 -18.13 13.68
CA THR A 353 -20.41 -19.47 13.95
C THR A 353 -21.47 -20.59 14.02
N THR A 354 -22.76 -20.25 14.13
CA THR A 354 -23.86 -21.21 14.29
C THR A 354 -24.46 -21.73 12.98
N SER A 355 -24.27 -21.03 11.86
CA SER A 355 -24.65 -21.51 10.54
C SER A 355 -23.41 -21.66 9.68
N ARG A 356 -22.63 -22.73 9.90
CA ARG A 356 -21.72 -23.18 8.84
C ARG A 356 -22.58 -23.49 7.61
N PRO A 357 -22.49 -22.73 6.50
CA PRO A 357 -22.93 -23.29 5.24
C PRO A 357 -22.08 -24.55 5.07
N GLN A 358 -22.67 -25.65 4.62
CA GLN A 358 -21.89 -26.74 4.05
C GLN A 358 -21.25 -26.20 2.78
N THR A 359 -20.20 -25.40 2.92
CA THR A 359 -19.28 -25.12 1.84
C THR A 359 -18.76 -26.51 1.51
N LYS A 360 -19.14 -27.02 0.33
CA LYS A 360 -18.37 -28.11 -0.28
C LYS A 360 -16.93 -27.66 -0.14
N GLN A 361 -16.16 -28.33 0.73
CA GLN A 361 -14.72 -28.19 0.76
C GLN A 361 -14.29 -28.58 -0.64
N ARG A 362 -14.19 -27.58 -1.51
CA ARG A 362 -13.41 -27.69 -2.72
C ARG A 362 -12.03 -28.01 -2.15
N ARG A 363 -11.61 -29.28 -2.26
CA ARG A 363 -10.27 -29.68 -1.84
C ARG A 363 -9.34 -28.66 -2.48
N LEU A 364 -8.73 -27.80 -1.67
CA LEU A 364 -7.62 -26.94 -2.08
C LEU A 364 -6.39 -27.85 -2.28
N ASN A 365 -6.53 -28.81 -3.19
CA ASN A 365 -5.44 -29.54 -3.83
C ASN A 365 -5.12 -28.92 -5.20
N GLU A 366 -5.69 -27.76 -5.51
CA GLU A 366 -5.18 -26.92 -6.59
C GLU A 366 -3.98 -26.18 -6.00
N SER A 367 -2.78 -26.62 -6.37
CA SER A 367 -1.56 -25.83 -6.21
C SER A 367 -1.86 -24.45 -6.77
N PHE A 368 -1.94 -23.44 -5.90
CA PHE A 368 -2.01 -22.06 -6.38
C PHE A 368 -0.71 -21.84 -7.16
N PRO A 369 -0.74 -21.62 -8.49
CA PRO A 369 0.49 -21.34 -9.20
C PRO A 369 1.04 -20.04 -8.61
N GLU A 370 2.18 -20.14 -7.93
CA GLU A 370 2.91 -18.97 -7.46
C GLU A 370 3.22 -18.09 -8.67
N ARG A 371 3.01 -16.77 -8.54
CA ARG A 371 3.13 -15.80 -9.64
C ARG A 371 3.64 -14.46 -9.12
N GLY A 372 4.07 -13.61 -10.06
CA GLY A 372 4.52 -12.25 -9.80
C GLY A 372 6.04 -12.13 -9.62
N SER A 373 6.50 -10.90 -9.47
CA SER A 373 7.92 -10.55 -9.49
C SER A 373 8.78 -11.36 -8.49
N VAL A 374 8.24 -11.71 -7.33
CA VAL A 374 8.95 -12.50 -6.32
C VAL A 374 9.08 -13.98 -6.72
N PHE A 375 8.04 -14.56 -7.31
CA PHE A 375 8.08 -15.93 -7.83
C PHE A 375 9.01 -16.04 -9.03
N GLU A 376 8.91 -15.11 -9.99
CA GLU A 376 9.78 -15.05 -11.16
C GLU A 376 11.26 -14.89 -10.76
N TYR A 377 11.54 -14.06 -9.75
CA TYR A 377 12.88 -13.95 -9.17
C TYR A 377 13.35 -15.25 -8.51
N ARG A 378 12.49 -15.93 -7.74
CA ARG A 378 12.84 -17.22 -7.10
C ARG A 378 13.18 -18.28 -8.14
N MET A 379 12.34 -18.41 -9.18
CA MET A 379 12.58 -19.30 -10.32
C MET A 379 13.89 -18.95 -11.05
N ALA A 380 14.22 -17.67 -11.17
CA ALA A 380 15.48 -17.23 -11.79
C ALA A 380 16.72 -17.55 -10.91
N GLN A 381 16.57 -17.65 -9.59
CA GLN A 381 17.65 -18.08 -8.69
C GLN A 381 17.83 -19.61 -8.65
N GLU A 382 16.75 -20.37 -8.82
CA GLU A 382 16.78 -21.84 -8.86
C GLU A 382 17.27 -22.41 -10.21
N GLY A 383 17.40 -21.57 -11.24
CA GLY A 383 17.87 -21.93 -12.57
C GLY A 383 19.39 -21.79 -12.81
N VAL A 384 20.22 -21.66 -11.76
CA VAL A 384 21.69 -21.55 -11.83
C VAL A 384 22.38 -22.81 -11.35
#